data_AF-A0A0K3BIY9-F1
#
_entry.id   AF-A0A0K3BIY9-F1
#
_cell.length_a   1.000
_cell.length_b   1.000
_cell.length_c   1.000
_cell.angle_alpha   90.00
_cell.angle_beta   90.00
_cell.angle_gamma   90.00
#
_symmetry.space_group_name_H-M   'P 1'
#
loop_
_entity.id
_entity.type
_entity.pdbx_description
1 polymer ?
#
loop_
_entity_poly.entity_id
_entity_poly.type
_entity_poly.pdbx_seq_one_letter_code
_entity_poly.pdbx_strand_id
1 'polypeptide(L)'
;MGRLLRKSIRYWLIDQARQTAVGAVRRAVEKVLADDEKDFEQVSSGEPGAGRWRLASTAVEPWSGVIDDLVTAARAVPNVKIPKWSSTTRRPPMANRASIAAVIHAVLTAAEGSLEIAQLVEVFVARFPVVLDPTTVPLPDAMELDAPDRAALTPEEQVIAVEDEVDAAASAVGIVAMLSPQEREIVRHFGDIPAIQALLNCGRTQAYHQVKRLREKLTQLVGDSDDVRAVGLEVIRLCGGPASEE
;
A
#
# COMPACT_ATOMS: atom_id res chain seq x y z
N MET A 1 -15.01 -9.55 -35.43
CA MET A 1 -14.01 -10.00 -34.44
C MET A 1 -13.58 -8.91 -33.44
N GLY A 2 -13.20 -7.70 -33.87
CA GLY A 2 -12.62 -6.69 -32.94
C GLY A 2 -13.54 -6.14 -31.82
N ARG A 3 -14.87 -6.10 -32.01
CA ARG A 3 -15.81 -5.56 -31.00
C ARG A 3 -15.96 -6.49 -29.78
N LEU A 4 -15.89 -7.80 -29.97
CA LEU A 4 -15.97 -8.79 -28.89
C LEU A 4 -14.65 -8.82 -28.10
N LEU A 5 -13.50 -8.82 -28.79
CA LEU A 5 -12.18 -8.75 -28.15
C LEU A 5 -12.02 -7.48 -27.28
N ARG A 6 -12.40 -6.31 -27.81
CA ARG A 6 -12.36 -5.05 -27.05
C ARG A 6 -13.25 -5.08 -25.81
N LYS A 7 -14.41 -5.76 -25.89
CA LYS A 7 -15.32 -5.95 -24.76
C LYS A 7 -14.70 -6.88 -23.71
N SER A 8 -14.08 -7.98 -24.14
CA SER A 8 -13.40 -8.93 -23.25
C SER A 8 -12.19 -8.31 -22.55
N ILE A 9 -11.33 -7.59 -23.28
CA ILE A 9 -10.18 -6.87 -22.70
C ILE A 9 -10.66 -5.81 -21.69
N ARG A 10 -11.71 -5.05 -22.03
CA ARG A 10 -12.28 -4.06 -21.11
C ARG A 10 -12.78 -4.71 -19.82
N TYR A 11 -13.52 -5.82 -19.91
CA TYR A 11 -13.99 -6.50 -18.70
C TYR A 11 -12.86 -7.12 -17.90
N TRP A 12 -11.86 -7.69 -18.57
CA TRP A 12 -10.66 -8.20 -17.91
C TRP A 12 -9.93 -7.07 -17.17
N LEU A 13 -9.69 -5.91 -17.79
CA LEU A 13 -9.08 -4.75 -17.14
C LEU A 13 -9.91 -4.21 -15.96
N ILE A 14 -11.25 -4.20 -16.08
CA ILE A 14 -12.14 -3.84 -14.97
C ILE A 14 -11.99 -4.84 -13.81
N ASP A 15 -11.88 -6.13 -14.12
CA ASP A 15 -11.70 -7.18 -13.11
C ASP A 15 -10.32 -7.09 -12.44
N GLN A 16 -9.26 -6.85 -13.21
CA GLN A 16 -7.92 -6.61 -12.68
C GLN A 16 -7.88 -5.36 -11.78
N ALA A 17 -8.46 -4.24 -12.22
CA ALA A 17 -8.57 -3.02 -11.41
C ALA A 17 -9.33 -3.27 -10.10
N ARG A 18 -10.38 -4.11 -10.13
CA ARG A 18 -11.15 -4.54 -8.95
C ARG A 18 -10.34 -5.39 -7.97
N GLN A 19 -9.29 -6.07 -8.41
CA GLN A 19 -8.46 -6.90 -7.53
C GLN A 19 -7.40 -6.08 -6.78
N THR A 20 -7.15 -4.83 -7.20
CA THR A 20 -6.20 -3.92 -6.55
C THR A 20 -6.71 -3.39 -5.19
N ALA A 21 -5.77 -2.93 -4.35
CA ALA A 21 -6.11 -2.24 -3.10
C ALA A 21 -6.94 -0.97 -3.34
N VAL A 22 -6.57 -0.18 -4.36
CA VAL A 22 -7.32 1.01 -4.79
C VAL A 22 -8.74 0.64 -5.25
N GLY A 23 -8.90 -0.46 -5.98
CA GLY A 23 -10.20 -0.98 -6.38
C GLY A 23 -11.07 -1.42 -5.20
N ALA A 24 -10.45 -1.97 -4.15
CA ALA A 24 -11.14 -2.28 -2.89
C ALA A 24 -11.57 -1.01 -2.15
N VAL A 25 -10.72 0.02 -2.13
CA VAL A 25 -11.05 1.33 -1.56
C VAL A 25 -12.25 1.94 -2.28
N ARG A 26 -12.19 1.99 -3.61
CA ARG A 26 -13.29 2.47 -4.45
C ARG A 26 -14.61 1.79 -4.14
N ARG A 27 -14.64 0.45 -4.10
CA ARG A 27 -15.87 -0.29 -3.78
C ARG A 27 -16.42 0.02 -2.39
N ALA A 28 -15.55 0.17 -1.40
CA ALA A 28 -15.99 0.49 -0.05
C ALA A 28 -16.60 1.89 0.01
N VAL A 29 -16.01 2.87 -0.65
CA VAL A 29 -16.53 4.24 -0.77
C VAL A 29 -17.86 4.24 -1.54
N GLU A 30 -17.91 3.64 -2.73
CA GLU A 30 -19.15 3.53 -3.54
C GLU A 30 -20.27 2.85 -2.76
N LYS A 31 -19.96 1.80 -1.99
CA LYS A 31 -20.94 1.11 -1.17
C LYS A 31 -21.51 2.01 -0.06
N VAL A 32 -20.67 2.77 0.63
CA VAL A 32 -21.16 3.69 1.68
C VAL A 32 -22.01 4.81 1.08
N LEU A 33 -21.57 5.39 -0.03
CA LEU A 33 -22.32 6.41 -0.76
C LEU A 33 -23.70 5.90 -1.21
N ALA A 34 -23.76 4.68 -1.74
CA ALA A 34 -25.02 4.08 -2.19
C ALA A 34 -25.93 3.64 -1.03
N ASP A 35 -25.38 3.17 0.09
CA ASP A 35 -26.18 2.68 1.21
C ASP A 35 -26.73 3.83 2.10
N ASP A 36 -26.13 5.03 2.08
CA ASP A 36 -26.49 6.19 2.91
C ASP A 36 -27.14 7.33 2.09
N GLU A 37 -28.19 6.99 1.32
CA GLU A 37 -28.93 7.92 0.42
C GLU A 37 -29.54 9.15 1.10
N LYS A 38 -29.63 9.16 2.44
CA LYS A 38 -30.13 10.30 3.21
C LYS A 38 -29.12 11.46 3.26
N ASP A 39 -27.84 11.12 3.31
CA ASP A 39 -26.76 12.08 3.54
C ASP A 39 -25.98 12.36 2.24
N PHE A 40 -25.98 11.40 1.31
CA PHE A 40 -25.26 11.48 0.04
C PHE A 40 -26.19 11.28 -1.14
N GLU A 41 -26.02 12.10 -2.16
CA GLU A 41 -26.76 11.96 -3.41
C GLU A 41 -25.83 12.06 -4.62
N GLN A 42 -26.18 11.33 -5.67
CA GLN A 42 -25.51 11.44 -6.96
C GLN A 42 -26.22 12.50 -7.81
N VAL A 43 -25.44 13.42 -8.37
CA VAL A 43 -25.95 14.49 -9.24
C VAL A 43 -26.66 13.87 -10.45
N SER A 44 -27.88 14.32 -10.69
CA SER A 44 -28.78 13.76 -11.70
C SER A 44 -28.26 13.97 -13.12
N SER A 45 -28.67 13.10 -14.04
CA SER A 45 -28.35 13.27 -15.46
C SER A 45 -28.96 14.57 -15.98
N GLY A 46 -28.13 15.46 -16.53
CA GLY A 46 -28.56 16.74 -17.10
C GLY A 46 -28.18 17.97 -16.28
N GLU A 47 -27.66 17.79 -15.06
CA GLU A 47 -27.13 18.89 -14.25
C GLU A 47 -25.60 19.00 -14.39
N PRO A 48 -25.00 20.19 -14.14
CA PRO A 48 -23.55 20.35 -14.11
C PRO A 48 -22.91 19.38 -13.11
N GLY A 49 -22.04 18.49 -13.55
CA GLY A 49 -21.44 17.47 -12.66
C GLY A 49 -22.24 16.17 -12.55
N ALA A 50 -23.15 15.89 -13.49
CA ALA A 50 -23.85 14.61 -13.59
C ALA A 50 -22.95 13.39 -13.30
N GLY A 51 -23.39 12.52 -12.39
CA GLY A 51 -22.66 11.33 -11.96
C GLY A 51 -21.66 11.55 -10.81
N ARG A 52 -21.44 12.79 -10.38
CA ARG A 52 -20.65 13.13 -9.18
C ARG A 52 -21.48 12.98 -7.91
N TRP A 53 -20.80 12.88 -6.78
CA TRP A 53 -21.41 12.76 -5.45
C TRP A 53 -21.34 14.08 -4.71
N ARG A 54 -22.42 14.42 -4.00
CA ARG A 54 -22.52 15.58 -3.13
C ARG A 54 -23.23 15.21 -1.82
N LEU A 55 -23.18 16.13 -0.86
CA LEU A 55 -24.09 16.05 0.28
C LEU A 55 -25.52 16.34 -0.18
N ALA A 56 -26.49 15.72 0.48
CA ALA A 56 -27.89 15.95 0.16
C ALA A 56 -28.23 17.45 0.28
N SER A 57 -28.86 18.00 -0.76
CA SER A 57 -29.31 19.40 -0.83
C SER A 57 -28.19 20.46 -0.86
N THR A 58 -26.94 20.11 -1.22
CA THR A 58 -25.85 21.09 -1.41
C THR A 58 -25.65 21.49 -2.87
N ALA A 59 -24.69 22.38 -3.15
CA ALA A 59 -24.34 22.81 -4.50
C ALA A 59 -24.09 21.62 -5.46
N VAL A 60 -24.53 21.79 -6.71
CA VAL A 60 -24.37 20.78 -7.77
C VAL A 60 -23.02 20.95 -8.46
N GLU A 61 -22.47 22.16 -8.42
CA GLU A 61 -21.30 22.58 -9.16
C GLU A 61 -20.09 21.65 -8.93
N PRO A 62 -19.43 21.21 -10.01
CA PRO A 62 -18.13 20.58 -9.99
C PRO A 62 -17.12 21.30 -9.09
N TRP A 63 -16.64 20.62 -8.04
CA TRP A 63 -15.50 21.12 -7.30
C TRP A 63 -14.22 21.08 -8.17
N SER A 64 -13.41 22.13 -8.06
CA SER A 64 -12.21 22.37 -8.89
C SER A 64 -10.99 22.87 -8.09
N GLY A 65 -10.99 22.66 -6.77
CA GLY A 65 -9.89 23.06 -5.88
C GLY A 65 -8.70 22.09 -5.89
N VAL A 66 -7.84 22.21 -4.86
CA VAL A 66 -6.64 21.39 -4.68
C VAL A 66 -6.94 20.16 -3.82
N ILE A 67 -6.51 18.97 -4.26
CA ILE A 67 -6.85 17.70 -3.58
C ILE A 67 -6.32 17.63 -2.14
N ASP A 68 -5.19 18.27 -1.86
CA ASP A 68 -4.57 18.32 -0.54
C ASP A 68 -5.46 19.00 0.52
N ASP A 69 -6.33 19.93 0.12
CA ASP A 69 -7.30 20.55 1.02
C ASP A 69 -8.34 19.52 1.48
N LEU A 70 -8.78 18.66 0.55
CA LEU A 70 -9.69 17.55 0.83
C LEU A 70 -9.01 16.47 1.69
N VAL A 71 -7.73 16.18 1.43
CA VAL A 71 -6.92 15.28 2.27
C VAL A 71 -6.78 15.82 3.69
N THR A 72 -6.57 17.13 3.84
CA THR A 72 -6.50 17.80 5.14
C THR A 72 -7.82 17.69 5.89
N ALA A 73 -8.95 17.97 5.22
CA ALA A 73 -10.29 17.81 5.77
C ALA A 73 -10.57 16.35 6.18
N ALA A 74 -10.14 15.39 5.38
CA ALA A 74 -10.24 13.99 5.72
C ALA A 74 -9.43 13.70 7.00
N ARG A 75 -8.14 14.03 7.04
CA ARG A 75 -7.26 13.78 8.20
C ARG A 75 -7.77 14.39 9.51
N ALA A 76 -8.50 15.51 9.43
CA ALA A 76 -9.08 16.18 10.60
C ALA A 76 -10.18 15.35 11.31
N VAL A 77 -10.79 14.35 10.67
CA VAL A 77 -11.84 13.52 11.29
C VAL A 77 -11.24 12.61 12.36
N PRO A 78 -11.54 12.80 13.66
CA PRO A 78 -10.98 11.98 14.73
C PRO A 78 -11.70 10.63 14.84
N ASN A 79 -11.13 9.71 15.63
CA ASN A 79 -11.77 8.47 16.06
C ASN A 79 -12.19 7.52 14.92
N VAL A 80 -11.44 7.49 13.81
CA VAL A 80 -11.62 6.47 12.77
C VAL A 80 -11.31 5.09 13.34
N LYS A 81 -12.29 4.19 13.28
CA LYS A 81 -12.20 2.84 13.84
C LYS A 81 -11.88 1.84 12.76
N ILE A 82 -10.71 1.20 12.89
CA ILE A 82 -10.33 0.04 12.08
C ILE A 82 -10.85 -1.22 12.79
N PRO A 83 -11.74 -2.01 12.18
CA PRO A 83 -12.26 -3.23 12.80
C PRO A 83 -11.13 -4.21 13.12
N LYS A 84 -11.24 -4.91 14.26
CA LYS A 84 -10.37 -6.06 14.52
C LYS A 84 -10.68 -7.14 13.49
N TRP A 85 -9.71 -7.42 12.63
CA TRP A 85 -9.84 -8.38 11.55
C TRP A 85 -9.11 -9.68 11.89
N SER A 86 -9.78 -10.81 11.69
CA SER A 86 -9.24 -12.14 12.03
C SER A 86 -9.24 -13.10 10.84
N SER A 87 -9.65 -12.65 9.65
CA SER A 87 -9.65 -13.51 8.47
C SER A 87 -8.28 -13.49 7.80
N THR A 88 -7.73 -14.68 7.58
CA THR A 88 -6.50 -14.90 6.80
C THR A 88 -6.76 -15.01 5.30
N THR A 89 -8.01 -15.20 4.87
CA THR A 89 -8.40 -15.43 3.46
C THR A 89 -9.05 -14.23 2.80
N ARG A 90 -9.49 -13.22 3.57
CA ARG A 90 -10.13 -12.01 3.07
C ARG A 90 -9.30 -10.79 3.46
N ARG A 91 -9.26 -9.78 2.58
CA ARG A 91 -8.54 -8.52 2.84
C ARG A 91 -9.12 -7.78 4.05
N PRO A 92 -8.26 -7.19 4.90
CA PRO A 92 -8.72 -6.40 6.03
C PRO A 92 -9.49 -5.16 5.56
N PRO A 93 -10.55 -4.75 6.28
CA PRO A 93 -11.27 -3.52 5.99
C PRO A 93 -10.44 -2.29 6.36
N MET A 94 -10.51 -1.24 5.53
CA MET A 94 -9.79 0.02 5.81
C MET A 94 -10.24 0.69 7.11
N ALA A 95 -11.54 0.65 7.37
CA ALA A 95 -12.24 1.30 8.46
C ALA A 95 -13.66 0.73 8.52
N ASN A 96 -14.36 0.94 9.63
CA ASN A 96 -15.77 0.58 9.71
C ASN A 96 -16.64 1.56 8.88
N ARG A 97 -17.87 1.14 8.58
CA ARG A 97 -18.82 1.91 7.75
C ARG A 97 -19.02 3.35 8.27
N ALA A 98 -19.24 3.51 9.57
CA ALA A 98 -19.49 4.80 10.18
C ALA A 98 -18.30 5.76 10.04
N SER A 99 -17.08 5.25 10.18
CA SER A 99 -15.87 6.04 9.97
C SER A 99 -15.71 6.43 8.51
N ILE A 100 -15.95 5.53 7.55
CA ILE A 100 -15.92 5.85 6.12
C ILE A 100 -16.94 6.96 5.80
N ALA A 101 -18.17 6.83 6.27
CA ALA A 101 -19.21 7.84 6.09
C ALA A 101 -18.81 9.20 6.70
N ALA A 102 -18.22 9.21 7.90
CA ALA A 102 -17.74 10.44 8.53
C ALA A 102 -16.62 11.12 7.73
N VAL A 103 -15.70 10.34 7.13
CA VAL A 103 -14.67 10.88 6.22
C VAL A 103 -15.32 11.51 4.99
N ILE A 104 -16.20 10.78 4.31
CA ILE A 104 -16.88 11.23 3.10
C ILE A 104 -17.63 12.53 3.38
N HIS A 105 -18.37 12.59 4.50
CA HIS A 105 -19.08 13.78 4.90
C HIS A 105 -18.15 14.96 5.10
N ALA A 106 -17.03 14.79 5.82
CA ALA A 106 -16.06 15.88 6.03
C ALA A 106 -15.44 16.38 4.72
N VAL A 107 -15.13 15.47 3.80
CA VAL A 107 -14.57 15.80 2.49
C VAL A 107 -15.58 16.55 1.62
N LEU A 108 -16.82 16.07 1.53
CA LEU A 108 -17.87 16.74 0.75
C LEU A 108 -18.29 18.08 1.37
N THR A 109 -18.23 18.20 2.71
CA THR A 109 -18.43 19.49 3.39
C THR A 109 -17.35 20.49 2.98
N ALA A 110 -16.07 20.07 3.00
CA ALA A 110 -14.96 20.94 2.61
C ALA A 110 -14.95 21.29 1.13
N ALA A 111 -15.48 20.42 0.26
CA ALA A 111 -15.58 20.68 -1.17
C ALA A 111 -16.68 21.69 -1.52
N GLU A 112 -17.71 21.86 -0.68
CA GLU A 112 -18.88 22.74 -0.94
C GLU A 112 -19.47 22.56 -2.35
N GLY A 113 -19.42 21.34 -2.90
CA GLY A 113 -19.78 21.04 -4.28
C GLY A 113 -19.80 19.54 -4.56
N SER A 114 -19.77 19.18 -5.85
CA SER A 114 -19.82 17.78 -6.28
C SER A 114 -18.43 17.23 -6.64
N LEU A 115 -18.13 16.03 -6.13
CA LEU A 115 -16.88 15.31 -6.33
C LEU A 115 -17.05 14.05 -7.16
N GLU A 116 -16.06 13.76 -8.00
CA GLU A 116 -15.96 12.47 -8.67
C GLU A 116 -15.55 11.37 -7.69
N ILE A 117 -15.98 10.14 -7.97
CA ILE A 117 -15.55 8.99 -7.16
C ILE A 117 -14.02 8.82 -7.16
N ALA A 118 -13.35 9.19 -8.25
CA ALA A 118 -11.89 9.14 -8.35
C ALA A 118 -11.23 10.08 -7.34
N GLN A 119 -11.73 11.30 -7.19
CA GLN A 119 -11.23 12.29 -6.22
C GLN A 119 -11.44 11.80 -4.78
N LEU A 120 -12.61 11.22 -4.47
CA LEU A 120 -12.85 10.61 -3.16
C LEU A 120 -11.89 9.45 -2.90
N VAL A 121 -11.66 8.58 -3.89
CA VAL A 121 -10.71 7.47 -3.75
C VAL A 121 -9.29 7.96 -3.50
N GLU A 122 -8.84 8.99 -4.23
CA GLU A 122 -7.52 9.61 -4.03
C GLU A 122 -7.34 10.12 -2.60
N VAL A 123 -8.35 10.82 -2.07
CA VAL A 123 -8.34 11.29 -0.67
C VAL A 123 -8.24 10.14 0.32
N PHE A 124 -8.99 9.06 0.09
CA PHE A 124 -8.95 7.87 0.96
C PHE A 124 -7.61 7.14 0.89
N VAL A 125 -7.01 7.06 -0.30
CA VAL A 125 -5.68 6.49 -0.51
C VAL A 125 -4.62 7.30 0.24
N ALA A 126 -4.64 8.63 0.12
CA ALA A 126 -3.72 9.53 0.81
C ALA A 126 -3.90 9.55 2.34
N ARG A 127 -5.12 9.25 2.83
CA ARG A 127 -5.42 9.17 4.25
C ARG A 127 -5.07 7.81 4.87
N PHE A 128 -5.24 6.72 4.13
CA PHE A 128 -5.04 5.36 4.60
C PHE A 128 -3.98 4.63 3.78
N PRO A 129 -2.71 5.09 3.78
CA PRO A 129 -1.65 4.48 2.98
C PRO A 129 -1.43 3.01 3.34
N VAL A 130 -1.67 2.63 4.60
CA VAL A 130 -1.58 1.23 5.09
C VAL A 130 -2.57 0.27 4.41
N VAL A 131 -3.61 0.76 3.74
CA VAL A 131 -4.57 -0.06 2.98
C VAL A 131 -4.01 -0.45 1.62
N LEU A 132 -3.02 0.30 1.13
CA LEU A 132 -2.26 -0.02 -0.06
C LEU A 132 -1.09 -0.97 0.20
N ASP A 133 -0.77 -1.24 1.47
CA ASP A 133 0.27 -2.18 1.85
C ASP A 133 -0.04 -3.52 1.16
N PRO A 134 0.85 -4.02 0.28
CA PRO A 134 0.56 -5.21 -0.48
C PRO A 134 0.27 -6.34 0.50
N THR A 135 -0.96 -6.84 0.50
CA THR A 135 -1.20 -8.24 0.88
C THR A 135 -0.20 -9.03 0.08
N THR A 136 0.86 -9.52 0.73
CA THR A 136 1.77 -10.51 0.15
C THR A 136 0.88 -11.65 -0.31
N VAL A 137 0.59 -11.70 -1.60
CA VAL A 137 -0.05 -12.85 -2.22
C VAL A 137 1.07 -13.88 -2.26
N PRO A 138 0.99 -15.00 -1.52
CA PRO A 138 1.89 -16.10 -1.78
C PRO A 138 1.60 -16.52 -3.22
N LEU A 139 2.57 -16.34 -4.11
CA LEU A 139 2.50 -17.02 -5.39
C LEU A 139 2.36 -18.52 -5.06
N PRO A 140 1.38 -19.24 -5.61
CA PRO A 140 1.38 -20.68 -5.48
C PRO A 140 2.67 -21.19 -6.12
N ASP A 141 3.50 -21.84 -5.31
CA ASP A 141 4.64 -22.61 -5.79
C ASP A 141 4.14 -23.52 -6.93
N ALA A 142 4.77 -23.40 -8.10
CA ALA A 142 4.43 -24.09 -9.35
C ALA A 142 3.23 -23.54 -10.15
N MET A 143 3.35 -22.30 -10.62
CA MET A 143 3.23 -22.08 -12.06
C MET A 143 4.47 -21.29 -12.49
N GLU A 144 5.32 -21.94 -13.29
CA GLU A 144 6.24 -21.26 -14.21
C GLU A 144 5.36 -20.38 -15.12
N LEU A 145 4.99 -19.21 -14.63
CA LEU A 145 4.61 -18.11 -15.47
C LEU A 145 5.91 -17.78 -16.21
N ASP A 146 5.94 -18.08 -17.51
CA ASP A 146 6.84 -17.36 -18.42
C ASP A 146 6.78 -15.90 -17.99
N ALA A 147 7.90 -15.42 -17.45
CA ALA A 147 8.02 -14.03 -17.03
C ALA A 147 7.45 -13.20 -18.19
N PRO A 148 6.46 -12.32 -17.95
CA PRO A 148 6.00 -11.46 -19.02
C PRO A 148 7.25 -10.77 -19.53
N ASP A 149 7.55 -11.02 -20.81
CA ASP A 149 8.70 -10.52 -21.54
C ASP A 149 9.01 -9.13 -20.99
N ARG A 150 10.11 -9.05 -20.22
CA ARG A 150 10.51 -7.89 -19.44
C ARG A 150 10.54 -6.77 -20.46
N ALA A 151 9.45 -5.99 -20.53
CA ALA A 151 9.33 -4.92 -21.51
C ALA A 151 10.61 -4.13 -21.31
N ALA A 152 11.50 -4.19 -22.31
CA ALA A 152 12.87 -3.76 -22.13
C ALA A 152 12.80 -2.35 -21.58
N LEU A 153 13.27 -2.18 -20.33
CA LEU A 153 13.26 -0.90 -19.65
C LEU A 153 13.76 0.12 -20.66
N THR A 154 13.07 1.25 -20.79
CA THR A 154 13.58 2.32 -21.64
C THR A 154 15.00 2.67 -21.19
N PRO A 155 15.88 3.16 -22.07
CA PRO A 155 17.24 3.53 -21.67
C PRO A 155 17.29 4.46 -20.45
N GLU A 156 16.27 5.32 -20.30
CA GLU A 156 16.09 6.21 -19.16
C GLU A 156 15.75 5.45 -17.87
N GLU A 157 14.81 4.50 -17.92
CA GLU A 157 14.47 3.62 -16.79
C GLU A 157 15.60 2.66 -16.40
N GLN A 158 16.47 2.27 -17.35
CA GLN A 158 17.67 1.47 -17.06
C GLN A 158 18.69 2.27 -16.25
N VAL A 159 18.89 3.54 -16.57
CA VAL A 159 19.82 4.41 -15.84
C VAL A 159 19.30 4.65 -14.43
N ILE A 160 18.01 4.94 -14.26
CA ILE A 160 17.38 5.12 -12.94
C ILE A 160 17.51 3.84 -12.10
N ALA A 161 17.20 2.67 -12.65
CA ALA A 161 17.33 1.41 -11.92
C ALA A 161 18.78 1.11 -11.50
N VAL A 162 19.76 1.48 -12.32
CA VAL A 162 21.19 1.34 -11.97
C VAL A 162 21.60 2.33 -10.89
N GLU A 163 21.11 3.57 -10.94
CA GLU A 163 21.34 4.59 -9.90
C GLU A 163 20.75 4.15 -8.55
N ASP A 164 19.51 3.66 -8.54
CA ASP A 164 18.83 3.14 -7.35
C ASP A 164 19.57 1.93 -6.76
N GLU A 165 20.06 1.00 -7.59
CA GLU A 165 20.88 -0.14 -7.14
C GLU A 165 22.20 0.32 -6.50
N VAL A 166 22.86 1.34 -7.07
CA VAL A 166 24.11 1.91 -6.53
C VAL A 166 23.86 2.62 -5.20
N ASP A 167 22.78 3.38 -5.09
CA ASP A 167 22.40 4.11 -3.87
C ASP A 167 21.97 3.16 -2.76
N ALA A 168 21.26 2.07 -3.11
CA ALA A 168 20.93 1.00 -2.17
C ALA A 168 22.19 0.30 -1.66
N ALA A 169 23.15 0.02 -2.54
CA ALA A 169 24.44 -0.57 -2.17
C ALA A 169 25.28 0.33 -1.26
N ALA A 170 25.37 1.62 -1.57
CA ALA A 170 26.07 2.59 -0.73
C ALA A 170 25.45 2.69 0.67
N SER A 171 24.12 2.74 0.74
CA SER A 171 23.36 2.80 1.99
C SER A 171 23.55 1.52 2.82
N ALA A 172 23.50 0.35 2.18
CA ALA A 172 23.70 -0.93 2.84
C ALA A 172 25.10 -1.09 3.45
N VAL A 173 26.14 -0.63 2.75
CA VAL A 173 27.52 -0.61 3.29
C VAL A 173 27.59 0.25 4.56
N GLY A 174 26.95 1.42 4.54
CA GLY A 174 26.85 2.32 5.71
C GLY A 174 26.17 1.64 6.90
N ILE A 175 25.05 0.96 6.67
CA ILE A 175 24.30 0.25 7.71
C ILE A 175 25.12 -0.91 8.28
N VAL A 176 25.74 -1.73 7.44
CA VAL A 176 26.59 -2.86 7.89
C VAL A 176 27.75 -2.36 8.74
N ALA A 177 28.35 -1.22 8.41
CA ALA A 177 29.41 -0.61 9.21
C ALA A 177 28.94 -0.24 10.64
N MET A 178 27.66 0.09 10.83
CA MET A 178 27.05 0.42 12.12
C MET A 178 26.60 -0.81 12.93
N LEU A 179 26.59 -1.99 12.31
CA LEU A 179 26.30 -3.25 13.01
C LEU A 179 27.56 -3.79 13.68
N SER A 180 27.39 -4.24 14.92
CA SER A 180 28.43 -5.00 15.63
C SER A 180 28.66 -6.38 14.97
N PRO A 181 29.82 -7.01 15.18
CA PRO A 181 30.12 -8.34 14.63
C PRO A 181 29.07 -9.40 14.98
N GLN A 182 28.56 -9.35 16.21
CA GLN A 182 27.51 -10.25 16.69
C GLN A 182 26.17 -10.00 15.97
N GLU A 183 25.81 -8.74 15.72
CA GLU A 183 24.60 -8.40 14.97
C GLU A 183 24.69 -8.85 13.51
N ARG A 184 25.87 -8.76 12.88
CA ARG A 184 26.07 -9.25 11.50
C ARG A 184 25.86 -10.77 11.40
N GLU A 185 26.35 -11.53 12.37
CA GLU A 185 26.09 -12.98 12.43
C GLU A 185 24.62 -13.31 12.72
N ILE A 186 23.91 -12.50 13.51
CA ILE A 186 22.46 -12.66 13.68
C ILE A 186 21.72 -12.36 12.36
N VAL A 187 22.12 -11.31 11.62
CA VAL A 187 21.55 -10.97 10.30
C VAL A 187 21.75 -12.11 9.30
N ARG A 188 22.93 -12.73 9.29
CA ARG A 188 23.25 -13.89 8.45
C ARG A 188 22.27 -15.05 8.61
N HIS A 189 21.74 -15.23 9.82
CA HIS A 189 20.82 -16.30 10.18
C HIS A 189 19.36 -15.83 10.30
N PHE A 190 18.98 -14.68 9.72
CA PHE A 190 17.60 -14.20 9.72
C PHE A 190 16.67 -15.19 8.99
N GLY A 191 16.00 -16.04 9.77
CA GLY A 191 15.15 -17.13 9.27
C GLY A 191 15.39 -18.44 10.02
N ASP A 192 16.57 -18.60 10.62
CA ASP A 192 16.98 -19.79 11.37
C ASP A 192 17.18 -19.46 12.86
N ILE A 193 16.08 -19.46 13.61
CA ILE A 193 16.10 -19.23 15.06
C ILE A 193 16.95 -20.26 15.81
N PRO A 194 16.91 -21.58 15.49
CA PRO A 194 17.83 -22.56 16.06
C PRO A 194 19.31 -22.22 15.89
N ALA A 195 19.75 -21.77 14.71
CA ALA A 195 21.14 -21.34 14.49
C ALA A 195 21.51 -20.13 15.37
N ILE A 196 20.60 -19.16 15.51
CA ILE A 196 20.81 -17.99 16.38
C ILE A 196 20.88 -18.38 17.87
N GLN A 197 20.10 -19.37 18.31
CA GLN A 197 20.18 -19.89 19.67
C GLN A 197 21.55 -20.53 19.95
N ALA A 198 22.07 -21.30 19.00
CA ALA A 198 23.39 -21.92 19.11
C ALA A 198 24.51 -20.86 19.10
N LEU A 199 24.41 -19.86 18.22
CA LEU A 199 25.36 -18.74 18.12
C LEU A 199 25.44 -17.92 19.41
N LEU A 200 24.29 -17.61 20.00
CA LEU A 200 24.19 -16.75 21.19
C LEU A 200 24.21 -17.53 22.51
N ASN A 201 24.26 -18.87 22.44
CA ASN A 201 24.13 -19.79 23.57
C ASN A 201 22.97 -19.39 24.52
N CYS A 202 21.80 -19.12 23.94
CA CYS A 202 20.67 -18.56 24.66
C CYS A 202 19.36 -19.32 24.42
N GLY A 203 18.40 -19.11 25.33
CA GLY A 203 17.08 -19.70 25.22
C GLY A 203 16.28 -19.11 24.04
N ARG A 204 15.32 -19.90 23.52
CA ARG A 204 14.46 -19.51 22.39
C ARG A 204 13.86 -18.12 22.52
N THR A 205 13.29 -17.80 23.68
CA THR A 205 12.69 -16.49 23.96
C THR A 205 13.70 -15.34 23.85
N GLN A 206 14.93 -15.54 24.34
CA GLN A 206 15.99 -14.53 24.25
C GLN A 206 16.45 -14.35 22.80
N ALA A 207 16.57 -15.43 22.02
CA ALA A 207 16.88 -15.34 20.59
C ALA A 207 15.82 -14.53 19.82
N TYR A 208 14.53 -14.77 20.08
CA TYR A 208 13.45 -13.96 19.48
C TYR A 208 13.53 -12.48 19.87
N HIS A 209 13.82 -12.17 21.14
CA HIS A 209 13.99 -10.79 21.58
C HIS A 209 15.18 -10.09 20.90
N GLN A 210 16.30 -10.80 20.73
CA GLN A 210 17.47 -10.26 20.04
C GLN A 210 17.19 -10.01 18.55
N VAL A 211 16.54 -10.95 17.87
CA VAL A 211 16.10 -10.78 16.47
C VAL A 211 15.13 -9.62 16.33
N LYS A 212 14.17 -9.51 17.25
CA LYS A 212 13.19 -8.40 17.24
C LYS A 212 13.87 -7.05 17.42
N ARG A 213 14.75 -6.93 18.42
CA ARG A 213 15.50 -5.70 18.68
C ARG A 213 16.41 -5.31 17.51
N LEU A 214 17.03 -6.29 16.86
CA LEU A 214 17.86 -6.05 15.69
C LEU A 214 17.04 -5.62 14.48
N ARG A 215 15.84 -6.20 14.26
CA ARG A 215 14.90 -5.71 13.25
C ARG A 215 14.50 -4.27 13.50
N GLU A 216 14.13 -3.92 14.74
CA GLU A 216 13.80 -2.53 15.11
C GLU A 216 14.96 -1.58 14.84
N LYS A 217 16.19 -1.98 15.17
CA LYS A 217 17.41 -1.20 14.88
C LYS A 217 17.64 -1.04 13.38
N LEU A 218 17.50 -2.10 12.59
CA LEU A 218 17.65 -2.04 11.14
C LEU A 218 16.57 -1.17 10.49
N THR A 219 15.33 -1.26 10.93
CA THR A 219 14.25 -0.37 10.48
C THR A 219 14.58 1.10 10.77
N GLN A 220 15.14 1.41 11.94
CA GLN A 220 15.57 2.77 12.27
C GLN A 220 16.76 3.26 11.43
N LEU A 221 17.69 2.37 11.08
CA LEU A 221 18.88 2.71 10.30
C LEU A 221 18.60 2.84 8.79
N VAL A 222 17.63 2.08 8.28
CA VAL A 222 17.18 2.18 6.87
C VAL A 222 16.31 3.42 6.67
N GLY A 223 15.53 3.83 7.67
CA GLY A 223 14.70 5.03 7.59
C GLY A 223 13.51 4.87 6.64
N ASP A 224 13.01 6.00 6.13
CA ASP A 224 11.82 6.10 5.26
C ASP A 224 12.22 6.22 3.78
N SER A 225 13.30 5.55 3.35
CA SER A 225 13.74 5.60 1.96
C SER A 225 12.79 4.82 1.04
N ASP A 226 12.59 5.28 -0.18
CA ASP A 226 11.74 4.58 -1.16
C ASP A 226 12.24 3.15 -1.49
N ASP A 227 13.50 2.84 -1.13
CA ASP A 227 14.21 1.57 -1.39
C ASP A 227 14.49 0.69 -0.17
N VAL A 228 13.69 0.79 0.91
CA VAL A 228 13.85 0.00 2.14
C VAL A 228 14.10 -1.49 1.88
N ARG A 229 13.41 -2.06 0.87
CA ARG A 229 13.53 -3.47 0.51
C ARG A 229 14.86 -3.79 -0.17
N ALA A 230 15.32 -2.96 -1.10
CA ALA A 230 16.59 -3.17 -1.81
C ALA A 230 17.78 -3.02 -0.86
N VAL A 231 17.77 -1.99 -0.01
CA VAL A 231 18.77 -1.78 1.03
C VAL A 231 18.79 -2.94 2.02
N GLY A 232 17.63 -3.43 2.46
CA GLY A 232 17.53 -4.55 3.40
C GLY A 232 18.10 -5.86 2.85
N LEU A 233 17.81 -6.18 1.58
CA LEU A 233 18.37 -7.36 0.90
C LEU A 233 19.89 -7.25 0.76
N GLU A 234 20.37 -6.06 0.42
CA GLU A 234 21.78 -5.81 0.25
C GLU A 234 22.56 -5.87 1.58
N VAL A 235 21.97 -5.41 2.69
CA VAL A 235 22.52 -5.60 4.05
C VAL A 235 22.64 -7.09 4.40
N ILE A 236 21.63 -7.90 4.08
CA ILE A 236 21.67 -9.36 4.30
C ILE A 236 22.77 -10.00 3.46
N ARG A 237 22.88 -9.61 2.17
CA ARG A 237 23.92 -10.08 1.24
C ARG A 237 25.32 -9.75 1.76
N LEU A 238 25.55 -8.51 2.19
CA LEU A 238 26.83 -8.05 2.72
C LEU A 238 27.20 -8.70 4.07
N CYS A 239 26.22 -9.15 4.85
CA CYS A 239 26.45 -9.92 6.07
C CYS A 239 26.67 -11.42 5.80
N GLY A 240 26.64 -11.85 4.54
CA GLY A 240 26.86 -13.25 4.13
C GLY A 240 25.67 -14.17 4.44
N GLY A 241 24.46 -13.61 4.57
CA GLY A 241 23.21 -14.36 4.65
C GLY A 241 22.94 -15.14 3.36
N PRO A 242 22.02 -16.12 3.38
CA PRO A 242 21.64 -16.80 2.15
C PRO A 242 21.15 -15.74 1.16
N ALA A 243 21.82 -15.65 0.01
CA ALA A 243 21.24 -14.97 -1.14
C ALA A 243 19.86 -15.59 -1.31
N SER A 244 18.84 -14.75 -1.30
CA SER A 244 17.48 -15.21 -1.58
C SER A 244 17.54 -15.82 -2.97
N GLU A 245 17.60 -17.15 -3.05
CA GLU A 245 17.39 -17.87 -4.31
C GLU A 245 15.98 -17.51 -4.79
N GLU A 246 15.96 -17.25 -6.10
CA GLU A 246 14.91 -16.68 -6.96
C GLU A 246 13.46 -17.08 -6.63
#